data_AF-A0A2W5TK85-F1
#
_entry.id   AF-A0A2W5TK85-F1
#
_cell.length_a   1.000
_cell.length_b   1.000
_cell.length_c   1.000
_cell.angle_alpha   90.00
_cell.angle_beta   90.00
_cell.angle_gamma   90.00
#
_symmetry.space_group_name_H-M   'P 1'
#
loop_
_entity.id
_entity.type
_entity.pdbx_description
1 polymer ?
#
loop_
_entity_poly.entity_id
_entity_poly.type
_entity_poly.pdbx_seq_one_letter_code
_entity_poly.pdbx_strand_id
1 'polypeptide(L)'
;MKQLVEYLARALVDQPEAVELIVTPQDGAMLYELKVAPGDVGKVIGRDGRTVNALRTVLQHAALKKGEKARLEILDDRKNGAAAPPQVSAPAEP
;
A
#
# COMPACT_ATOMS: atom_id res chain seq x y z
N MET A 1 1.17 -5.81 10.16
CA MET A 1 1.43 -5.83 8.69
C MET A 1 1.52 -4.43 8.11
N LYS A 2 0.63 -3.50 8.47
CA LYS A 2 0.69 -2.08 8.05
C LYS A 2 2.10 -1.47 8.16
N GLN A 3 2.73 -1.52 9.34
CA GLN A 3 4.06 -0.94 9.57
C GLN A 3 5.17 -1.49 8.67
N LEU A 4 5.08 -2.76 8.26
CA LEU A 4 6.08 -3.37 7.36
C LEU A 4 5.97 -2.76 5.96
N VAL A 5 4.75 -2.65 5.44
CA VAL A 5 4.49 -2.07 4.11
C VAL A 5 4.89 -0.61 4.09
N GLU A 6 4.52 0.14 5.12
CA GLU A 6 4.87 1.54 5.28
C GLU A 6 6.39 1.73 5.37
N TYR A 7 7.08 0.92 6.16
CA TYR A 7 8.54 0.96 6.25
C TYR A 7 9.23 0.67 4.91
N LEU A 8 8.79 -0.38 4.20
CA LEU A 8 9.34 -0.72 2.89
C LEU A 8 9.07 0.37 1.84
N ALA A 9 7.85 0.92 1.84
CA ALA A 9 7.49 2.01 0.94
C ALA A 9 8.35 3.24 1.20
N ARG A 10 8.50 3.66 2.46
CA ARG A 10 9.33 4.80 2.86
C ARG A 10 10.80 4.63 2.51
N ALA A 11 11.30 3.40 2.46
CA ALA A 11 12.67 3.10 2.05
C ALA A 11 12.89 3.16 0.52
N LEU A 12 11.83 3.15 -0.29
CA LEU A 12 11.90 3.12 -1.76
C LEU A 12 11.70 4.50 -2.40
N VAL A 13 11.25 5.48 -1.64
CA VAL A 13 10.88 6.83 -2.10
C VAL A 13 11.87 7.87 -1.62
N ASP A 14 11.92 9.03 -2.28
CA ASP A 14 12.72 10.16 -1.79
C ASP A 14 11.99 10.92 -0.67
N GLN A 15 10.66 10.94 -0.71
CA GLN A 15 9.83 11.67 0.25
C GLN A 15 9.06 10.71 1.16
N PRO A 16 9.71 10.12 2.19
CA PRO A 16 9.06 9.20 3.10
C PRO A 16 7.98 9.86 3.96
N GLU A 17 7.89 11.18 4.01
CA GLU A 17 6.78 11.90 4.67
C GLU A 17 5.50 11.97 3.83
N ALA A 18 5.62 11.84 2.50
CA ALA A 18 4.48 11.87 1.57
C ALA A 18 3.88 10.45 1.35
N VAL A 19 4.31 9.47 2.15
CA VAL A 19 3.83 8.09 2.10
C VAL A 19 2.66 7.92 3.06
N GLU A 20 1.49 7.61 2.53
CA GLU A 20 0.31 7.29 3.32
C GLU A 20 -0.17 5.88 2.99
N LEU A 21 -0.43 5.08 4.02
CA LEU A 21 -0.93 3.71 3.88
C LEU A 21 -2.31 3.57 4.51
N ILE A 22 -3.29 3.28 3.66
CA ILE A 22 -4.67 3.02 4.06
C ILE A 22 -4.90 1.52 4.01
N VAL A 23 -5.59 0.99 5.03
CA VAL A 23 -5.90 -0.44 5.11
C VAL A 23 -7.41 -0.59 5.22
N THR A 24 -8.00 -1.27 4.25
CA THR A 24 -9.46 -1.39 4.12
C THR A 24 -9.82 -2.87 3.98
N PRO A 25 -10.72 -3.43 4.82
CA PRO A 25 -11.20 -4.78 4.62
C PRO A 25 -12.12 -4.84 3.38
N GLN A 26 -11.80 -5.70 2.41
CA GLN A 26 -12.54 -5.85 1.16
C GLN A 26 -12.59 -7.32 0.73
N ASP A 27 -13.78 -7.86 0.48
CA ASP A 27 -13.99 -9.23 -0.06
C ASP A 27 -13.23 -10.35 0.69
N GLY A 28 -13.16 -10.27 2.03
CA GLY A 28 -12.43 -11.25 2.85
C GLY A 28 -10.90 -11.17 2.70
N ALA A 29 -10.39 -10.06 2.16
CA ALA A 29 -8.99 -9.70 2.12
C ALA A 29 -8.78 -8.32 2.74
N MET A 30 -7.56 -8.04 3.20
CA MET A 30 -7.14 -6.69 3.55
C MET A 30 -6.55 -6.00 2.32
N LEU A 31 -7.17 -4.92 1.87
CA LEU A 31 -6.63 -4.03 0.85
C LEU A 31 -5.70 -3.02 1.51
N TYR A 32 -4.47 -2.94 1.01
CA TYR A 32 -3.45 -1.99 1.43
C TYR A 32 -3.25 -0.99 0.29
N GLU A 33 -3.76 0.21 0.45
CA GLU A 33 -3.66 1.29 -0.53
C GLU A 33 -2.51 2.21 -0.14
N LEU A 34 -1.46 2.20 -0.94
CA LEU A 34 -0.27 3.00 -0.75
C LEU A 34 -0.35 4.25 -1.63
N LYS A 35 -0.46 5.41 -0.99
CA LYS A 35 -0.31 6.72 -1.62
C LYS A 35 1.12 7.19 -1.43
N VAL A 36 1.72 7.67 -2.50
CA VAL A 36 3.05 8.27 -2.51
C VAL A 36 3.04 9.52 -3.38
N ALA A 37 4.06 10.36 -3.25
CA ALA A 37 4.21 11.50 -4.14
C ALA A 37 4.28 11.06 -5.61
N PRO A 38 3.74 11.86 -6.56
CA PRO A 38 3.74 11.50 -7.98
C PRO A 38 5.15 11.29 -8.56
N GLY A 39 6.17 11.94 -8.00
CA GLY A 39 7.58 11.72 -8.35
C GLY A 39 8.15 10.37 -7.88
N ASP A 40 7.54 9.77 -6.87
CA ASP A 40 8.00 8.55 -6.21
C ASP A 40 7.30 7.29 -6.73
N VAL A 41 6.12 7.41 -7.34
CA VAL A 41 5.37 6.28 -7.93
C VAL A 41 6.26 5.43 -8.84
N GLY A 42 7.05 6.08 -9.70
CA GLY A 42 7.97 5.39 -10.62
C GLY A 42 9.02 4.54 -9.89
N LYS A 43 9.45 4.95 -8.71
CA LYS A 43 10.43 4.23 -7.88
C LYS A 43 9.81 3.01 -7.21
N VAL A 44 8.58 3.17 -6.69
CA VAL A 44 7.84 2.09 -6.01
C VAL A 44 7.42 1.00 -7.01
N ILE A 45 6.93 1.39 -8.19
CA ILE A 45 6.64 0.43 -9.25
C ILE A 45 7.94 -0.23 -9.71
N GLY A 46 8.98 0.57 -9.89
CA GLY A 46 10.27 0.13 -10.40
C GLY A 46 10.22 -0.23 -11.88
N ARG A 47 11.38 -0.52 -12.45
CA ARG A 47 11.54 -0.90 -13.85
C ARG A 47 10.83 -2.24 -14.12
N ASP A 48 9.90 -2.25 -15.08
CA ASP A 48 9.04 -3.40 -15.42
C ASP A 48 8.14 -3.90 -14.27
N GLY A 49 7.87 -3.08 -13.25
CA GLY A 49 7.04 -3.49 -12.12
C GLY A 49 7.72 -4.48 -11.17
N ARG A 50 9.04 -4.65 -11.26
CA ARG A 50 9.77 -5.65 -10.46
C ARG A 50 9.72 -5.36 -8.97
N THR A 51 9.81 -4.09 -8.57
CA THR A 51 9.76 -3.65 -7.17
C THR A 51 8.38 -3.87 -6.57
N VAL A 52 7.32 -3.44 -7.26
CA VAL A 52 5.93 -3.65 -6.80
C VAL A 52 5.58 -5.14 -6.74
N ASN A 53 6.03 -5.96 -7.68
CA ASN A 53 5.80 -7.40 -7.63
C ASN A 53 6.49 -8.06 -6.43
N ALA A 54 7.73 -7.67 -6.11
CA ALA A 54 8.40 -8.17 -4.92
C ALA A 54 7.65 -7.80 -3.63
N LEU A 55 7.22 -6.54 -3.50
CA LEU A 55 6.38 -6.06 -2.39
C LEU A 55 5.09 -6.87 -2.26
N ARG A 56 4.38 -7.08 -3.38
CA ARG A 56 3.14 -7.88 -3.41
C ARG A 56 3.40 -9.31 -2.95
N THR A 57 4.49 -9.93 -3.39
CA THR A 57 4.85 -11.29 -2.98
C THR A 57 5.10 -11.35 -1.47
N VAL A 58 5.90 -10.43 -0.92
CA VAL A 58 6.17 -10.36 0.52
C VAL A 58 4.87 -10.16 1.32
N LEU A 59 4.00 -9.25 0.89
CA LEU A 59 2.73 -9.00 1.55
C LEU A 59 1.82 -10.23 1.53
N GLN A 60 1.71 -10.90 0.38
CA GLN A 60 0.92 -12.12 0.24
C GLN A 60 1.44 -13.23 1.15
N HIS A 61 2.75 -13.48 1.18
CA HIS A 61 3.33 -14.47 2.09
C HIS A 61 3.13 -14.13 3.56
N ALA A 62 3.27 -12.86 3.94
CA ALA A 62 3.01 -12.40 5.31
C ALA A 62 1.54 -12.61 5.70
N ALA A 63 0.60 -12.37 4.79
CA ALA A 63 -0.83 -12.58 5.00
C ALA A 63 -1.19 -14.07 5.10
N LEU A 64 -0.66 -14.89 4.19
CA LEU A 64 -0.85 -16.34 4.19
C LEU A 64 -0.38 -16.97 5.50
N LYS A 65 0.73 -16.49 6.06
CA LYS A 65 1.24 -16.95 7.37
C LYS A 65 0.28 -16.63 8.54
N LYS A 66 -0.56 -15.62 8.38
CA LYS A 66 -1.63 -15.23 9.32
C LYS A 66 -2.99 -15.88 9.00
N GLY A 67 -3.10 -16.64 7.90
CA GLY A 67 -4.37 -17.17 7.42
C GLY A 67 -5.29 -16.12 6.80
N GLU A 68 -4.75 -14.94 6.45
CA GLU A 68 -5.49 -13.81 5.90
C GLU A 68 -5.08 -13.61 4.43
N LYS A 69 -5.95 -12.96 3.64
CA LYS A 69 -5.59 -12.49 2.30
C LYS A 69 -5.19 -11.02 2.38
N ALA A 70 -4.17 -10.61 1.64
CA ALA A 70 -3.77 -9.21 1.54
C ALA A 70 -3.47 -8.82 0.09
N ARG A 71 -3.84 -7.59 -0.27
CA ARG A 71 -3.64 -7.02 -1.60
C ARG A 71 -3.00 -5.65 -1.49
N LEU A 72 -1.95 -5.38 -2.26
CA LEU A 72 -1.31 -4.07 -2.33
C LEU A 72 -1.73 -3.35 -3.61
N GLU A 73 -2.22 -2.13 -3.46
CA GLU A 73 -2.52 -1.21 -4.56
C GLU A 73 -1.78 0.10 -4.34
N ILE A 74 -1.20 0.62 -5.43
CA ILE A 74 -0.45 1.87 -5.43
C ILE A 74 -1.35 2.87 -6.14
N LEU A 75 -1.72 3.93 -5.43
CA LEU A 75 -2.55 4.99 -5.97
C LEU A 75 -1.64 5.98 -6.73
N ASP A 76 -1.75 5.96 -8.06
CA ASP A 76 -1.13 6.93 -8.96
C ASP A 76 -2.22 7.83 -9.56
N ASP A 77 -2.03 9.14 -9.43
CA ASP A 77 -2.99 10.16 -9.85
C ASP A 77 -3.27 10.13 -11.37
N ARG A 78 -2.46 9.44 -12.20
CA ARG A 78 -2.67 9.40 -13.66
C ARG A 78 -3.68 8.38 -14.14
N LYS A 79 -4.20 7.47 -13.31
CA LYS A 79 -5.16 6.47 -13.81
C LYS A 79 -6.12 5.89 -12.78
N ASN A 80 -7.02 6.70 -12.23
CA ASN A 80 -8.46 6.37 -12.13
C ASN A 80 -9.25 7.58 -11.59
N GLY A 81 -10.04 8.23 -12.43
CA GLY A 81 -11.05 9.16 -11.96
C GLY A 81 -12.22 8.39 -11.36
N ALA A 82 -12.20 8.12 -10.05
CA ALA A 82 -13.40 7.98 -9.22
C ALA A 82 -13.04 7.69 -7.75
N ALA A 83 -13.70 8.47 -6.89
CA ALA A 83 -14.14 8.13 -5.54
C ALA A 83 -13.14 8.25 -4.37
N ALA A 84 -13.25 9.44 -3.76
CA ALA A 84 -13.47 9.67 -2.32
C ALA A 84 -12.29 9.48 -1.35
N PRO A 85 -12.18 10.36 -0.33
CA PRO A 85 -11.14 10.28 0.67
C PRO A 85 -11.28 8.97 1.49
N PRO A 86 -10.16 8.33 1.87
CA PRO A 86 -10.20 7.28 2.86
C PRO A 86 -10.67 7.92 4.17
N GLN A 87 -11.86 7.54 4.61
CA GLN A 87 -12.34 7.82 5.94
C GLN A 87 -11.34 7.17 6.90
N VAL A 88 -10.65 8.03 7.63
CA VAL A 88 -9.80 7.69 8.76
C VAL A 88 -10.48 6.59 9.58
N SER A 89 -9.91 5.39 9.54
CA SER A 89 -10.16 4.40 10.59
C SER A 89 -9.53 4.98 11.84
N ALA A 90 -10.34 5.77 12.57
CA ALA A 90 -10.08 6.12 13.94
C ALA A 90 -9.74 4.82 14.68
N PRO A 91 -8.63 4.75 15.44
CA PRO A 91 -8.47 3.65 16.36
C PRO A 91 -9.65 3.69 17.34
N ALA A 92 -10.41 2.60 17.35
CA ALA A 92 -11.34 2.32 18.42
C ALA A 92 -10.56 2.22 19.75
N GLU A 93 -11.21 2.78 20.76
CA GLU A 93 -11.09 2.49 22.20
C GLU A 93 -9.97 3.15 23.02
N PRO A 94 -10.20 3.33 24.33
CA PRO A 94 -11.30 2.80 25.18
C PRO A 94 -12.56 3.67 25.31
#